data_AF-A0A6N8YYM0-F1
#
_entry.id   AF-A0A6N8YYM0-F1
#
_cell.length_a   1.000
_cell.length_b   1.000
_cell.length_c   1.000
_cell.angle_alpha   90.00
_cell.angle_beta   90.00
_cell.angle_gamma   90.00
#
_symmetry.space_group_name_H-M   'P 1'
#
loop_
_entity.id
_entity.type
_entity.pdbx_description
1 polymer ?
#
loop_
_entity_poly.entity_id
_entity_poly.type
_entity_poly.pdbx_seq_one_letter_code
_entity_poly.pdbx_strand_id
1 'polypeptide(L)'
;MVFTGAFLYQGDHLVCPQWKMLRRGSYRKRSRTCRYVARQKDCQAFPIKDACLPTKQKRRLFTLTMYHPVYLTARERNRTAAYRRERRRRITIAEGIFASLDGLNWARSGCGDWGKWTARGTWLPLPITC
;
A
#
# COMPACT_ATOMS: atom_id res chain seq x y z
N MET A 1 10.07 9.74 -9.60
CA MET A 1 8.89 10.66 -9.56
C MET A 1 7.62 9.85 -9.67
N VAL A 2 6.76 9.87 -8.64
CA VAL A 2 5.61 8.96 -8.56
C VAL A 2 4.32 9.75 -8.70
N PHE A 3 3.71 9.60 -9.88
CA PHE A 3 2.45 10.19 -10.27
C PHE A 3 1.28 9.45 -9.62
N THR A 4 0.61 10.09 -8.65
CA THR A 4 -0.78 9.77 -8.30
C THR A 4 -1.67 10.73 -9.10
N GLY A 5 -1.92 10.40 -10.38
CA GLY A 5 -2.79 11.19 -11.25
C GLY A 5 -2.35 12.65 -11.35
N ALA A 6 -1.16 12.89 -11.92
CA ALA A 6 -0.72 14.19 -12.41
C ALA A 6 -0.37 15.31 -11.39
N PHE A 7 -0.66 15.19 -10.09
CA PHE A 7 -0.27 16.22 -9.11
C PHE A 7 1.12 15.96 -8.49
N LEU A 8 1.99 16.98 -8.45
CA LEU A 8 3.31 16.95 -7.82
C LEU A 8 3.20 17.42 -6.36
N TYR A 9 3.85 16.68 -5.45
CA TYR A 9 3.89 17.03 -4.02
C TYR A 9 5.15 17.82 -3.68
N GLN A 10 5.00 19.05 -3.19
CA GLN A 10 6.10 19.92 -2.76
C GLN A 10 5.94 20.36 -1.29
N GLY A 11 5.97 19.39 -0.37
CA GLY A 11 6.05 19.64 1.08
C GLY A 11 4.78 20.22 1.70
N ASP A 12 4.53 21.48 1.38
CA ASP A 12 3.43 22.31 1.89
C ASP A 12 2.28 22.49 0.89
N HIS A 13 2.55 22.25 -0.39
CA HIS A 13 1.58 22.45 -1.46
C HIS A 13 1.57 21.31 -2.48
N LEU A 14 0.41 21.13 -3.10
CA LEU A 14 0.23 20.24 -4.25
C LEU A 14 0.23 21.08 -5.52
N VAL A 15 1.04 20.70 -6.49
CA VAL A 15 1.14 21.37 -7.79
C VAL A 15 0.36 20.56 -8.82
N CYS A 16 -0.62 21.20 -9.45
CA CYS A 16 -1.34 20.69 -10.62
C CYS A 16 -0.40 20.58 -11.83
N PRO A 17 -0.63 19.70 -12.82
CA PRO A 17 0.15 19.69 -14.08
C PRO A 17 0.22 21.05 -14.76
N GLN A 18 -0.86 21.83 -14.63
CA GLN A 18 -0.94 23.20 -15.14
C GLN A 18 -0.37 24.23 -14.16
N TRP A 19 0.59 23.84 -13.34
CA TRP A 19 1.36 24.70 -12.42
C TRP A 19 0.56 25.44 -11.36
N LYS A 20 -0.72 25.08 -11.15
CA LYS A 20 -1.53 25.67 -10.07
C LYS A 20 -1.17 25.06 -8.72
N MET A 21 -0.84 25.93 -7.76
CA MET A 21 -0.55 25.54 -6.38
C MET A 21 -1.84 25.42 -5.56
N LEU A 22 -2.08 24.23 -5.02
CA LEU A 22 -3.14 23.92 -4.07
C LEU A 22 -2.56 24.01 -2.66
N ARG A 23 -3.03 25.00 -1.90
CA ARG A 23 -2.63 25.17 -0.50
C ARG A 23 -3.24 24.08 0.37
N ARG A 24 -2.50 23.70 1.41
CA ARG A 24 -2.98 22.82 2.48
C ARG A 24 -4.19 23.45 3.16
N GLY A 25 -5.30 22.71 3.14
CA GLY A 25 -6.52 23.03 3.86
C GLY A 25 -6.49 22.46 5.27
N SER A 26 -7.63 21.92 5.72
CA SER A 26 -7.76 21.45 7.10
C SER A 26 -6.95 20.19 7.41
N TYR A 27 -6.36 20.18 8.60
CA TYR A 27 -5.68 19.03 9.18
C TYR A 27 -6.64 18.23 10.05
N ARG A 28 -6.67 16.91 9.86
CA ARG A 28 -7.44 15.97 10.69
C ARG A 28 -6.51 15.22 11.62
N LYS A 29 -6.55 15.56 12.92
CA LYS A 29 -5.68 14.95 13.95
C LYS A 29 -5.89 13.44 14.08
N ARG A 30 -7.14 12.96 14.06
CA ARG A 30 -7.48 11.53 14.20
C ARG A 30 -6.85 10.66 13.11
N SER A 31 -6.85 11.13 11.86
CA SER A 31 -6.35 10.37 10.71
C SER A 31 -4.96 10.81 10.25
N ARG A 32 -4.35 11.81 10.93
CA ARG A 32 -3.07 12.44 10.54
C ARG A 32 -3.03 12.78 9.04
N THR A 33 -4.15 13.29 8.53
CA THR A 33 -4.33 13.61 7.11
C THR A 33 -4.58 15.09 6.88
N CYS A 34 -4.05 15.57 5.77
CA CYS A 34 -4.21 16.92 5.26
C CYS A 34 -5.10 16.90 4.04
N ARG A 35 -6.02 17.85 3.97
CA ARG A 35 -6.91 18.03 2.83
C ARG A 35 -6.41 19.14 1.93
N TYR A 36 -6.42 18.91 0.63
CA TYR A 36 -6.15 19.89 -0.41
C TYR A 36 -7.38 20.01 -1.29
N VAL A 37 -7.73 21.24 -1.66
CA VAL A 37 -8.99 21.52 -2.37
C VAL A 37 -8.69 22.27 -3.65
N ALA A 38 -9.02 21.66 -4.78
CA ALA A 38 -9.09 22.34 -6.07
C ALA A 38 -10.52 22.81 -6.31
N ARG A 39 -10.75 24.12 -6.43
CA ARG A 39 -12.08 24.67 -6.69
C ARG A 39 -12.32 24.78 -8.19
N GLN A 40 -13.58 24.64 -8.61
CA GLN A 40 -13.94 24.82 -10.02
C GLN A 40 -13.55 26.20 -10.56
N LYS A 41 -13.63 27.25 -9.74
CA LYS A 41 -13.21 28.62 -10.11
C LYS A 41 -11.74 28.67 -10.55
N ASP A 42 -10.88 27.92 -9.88
CA ASP A 42 -9.45 27.84 -10.21
C ASP A 42 -9.21 27.10 -11.54
N CYS A 43 -10.19 26.32 -11.98
CA CYS A 43 -10.10 25.46 -13.16
C CYS A 43 -10.91 25.95 -14.38
N GLN A 44 -11.52 27.15 -14.33
CA GLN A 44 -12.39 27.64 -15.40
C GLN A 44 -11.64 27.89 -16.72
N ALA A 45 -10.36 28.24 -16.66
CA ALA A 45 -9.55 28.56 -17.84
C ALA A 45 -8.96 27.34 -18.56
N PHE A 46 -9.21 26.10 -18.09
CA PHE A 46 -8.52 24.92 -18.62
C PHE A 46 -9.38 24.11 -19.61
N PRO A 47 -8.83 23.72 -20.78
CA PRO A 47 -9.53 22.90 -21.77
C PRO A 47 -9.75 21.45 -21.30
N ILE A 48 -9.00 21.00 -20.29
CA ILE A 48 -9.09 19.63 -19.71
C ILE A 48 -10.01 19.62 -18.46
N LYS A 49 -10.90 20.62 -18.34
CA LYS A 49 -11.74 20.80 -17.15
C LYS A 49 -12.59 19.58 -16.84
N ASP A 50 -13.27 19.01 -17.83
CA ASP A 50 -14.21 17.90 -17.59
C ASP A 50 -13.49 16.60 -17.17
N ALA A 51 -12.25 16.38 -17.62
CA ALA A 51 -11.44 15.24 -17.19
C ALA A 51 -10.84 15.44 -15.78
N CYS A 52 -10.56 16.68 -15.38
CA CYS A 52 -10.01 16.98 -14.04
C CYS A 52 -11.11 17.12 -12.98
N LEU A 53 -12.25 17.69 -13.35
CA LEU A 53 -13.37 18.02 -12.48
C LEU A 53 -14.68 17.73 -13.25
N PRO A 54 -15.36 16.59 -13.00
CA PRO A 54 -16.62 16.29 -13.66
C PRO A 54 -17.59 17.46 -13.49
N THR A 55 -18.36 17.81 -14.52
CA THR A 55 -19.20 19.02 -14.57
C THR A 55 -20.18 19.16 -13.39
N LYS A 56 -20.58 18.03 -12.77
CA LYS A 56 -21.45 17.97 -11.58
C LYS A 56 -20.75 18.29 -10.25
N GLN A 57 -19.42 18.28 -10.21
CA GLN A 57 -18.64 18.53 -8.99
C GLN A 57 -18.12 19.97 -8.96
N LYS A 58 -18.36 20.68 -7.85
CA LYS A 58 -17.88 22.05 -7.64
C LYS A 58 -16.42 22.12 -7.15
N ARG A 59 -15.87 21.01 -6.66
CA ARG A 59 -14.53 20.91 -6.09
C ARG A 59 -14.01 19.49 -6.12
N ARG A 60 -12.69 19.32 -6.22
CA ARG A 60 -12.00 18.05 -6.07
C ARG A 60 -11.16 18.10 -4.80
N LEU A 61 -11.32 17.07 -3.99
CA LEU A 61 -10.67 16.94 -2.68
C LEU A 61 -9.56 15.89 -2.78
N PHE A 62 -8.35 16.28 -2.40
CA PHE A 62 -7.25 15.35 -2.21
C PHE A 62 -6.99 15.21 -0.72
N THR A 63 -7.02 13.98 -0.22
CA THR A 63 -6.67 13.70 1.18
C THR A 63 -5.36 12.94 1.18
N LEU A 64 -4.32 13.56 1.72
CA LEU A 64 -3.00 12.93 1.83
C LEU A 64 -2.62 12.77 3.30
N THR A 65 -1.87 11.71 3.60
CA THR A 65 -1.30 11.52 4.93
C THR A 65 -0.11 12.46 5.13
N MET A 66 0.18 12.85 6.38
CA MET A 66 1.39 13.60 6.71
C MET A 66 2.67 12.86 6.28
N TYR A 67 2.62 11.53 6.26
CA TYR A 67 3.73 10.66 5.88
C TYR A 67 3.82 10.43 4.37
N HIS A 68 3.04 11.15 3.55
CA HIS A 68 3.07 11.00 2.10
C HIS A 68 4.49 11.05 1.50
N PRO A 69 5.40 11.97 1.91
CA PRO A 69 6.79 11.96 1.41
C PRO A 69 7.51 10.64 1.68
N VAL A 70 7.34 10.08 2.88
CA VAL A 70 7.95 8.81 3.27
C VAL A 70 7.43 7.68 2.40
N TYR A 71 6.12 7.66 2.10
CA TYR A 71 5.54 6.69 1.17
C TYR A 71 6.09 6.83 -0.25
N LEU A 72 6.31 8.05 -0.73
CA LEU A 72 6.92 8.27 -2.05
C LEU A 72 8.35 7.72 -2.10
N THR A 73 9.17 8.03 -1.10
CA THR A 73 10.54 7.53 -0.99
C THR A 73 10.57 6.00 -0.88
N ALA A 74 9.71 5.43 -0.05
CA ALA A 74 9.56 3.98 0.07
C ALA A 74 9.16 3.35 -1.27
N ARG A 75 8.20 3.94 -1.98
CA ARG A 75 7.77 3.45 -3.30
C ARG A 75 8.89 3.50 -4.34
N GLU A 76 9.73 4.53 -4.32
CA GLU A 76 10.89 4.62 -5.22
C GLU A 76 11.94 3.56 -4.86
N ARG A 77 12.27 3.39 -3.58
CA ARG A 77 13.17 2.32 -3.10
C ARG A 77 12.66 0.94 -3.49
N ASN A 78 11.34 0.72 -3.36
CA ASN A 78 10.70 -0.55 -3.65
C ASN A 78 10.75 -0.95 -5.13
N ARG A 79 10.97 0.01 -6.04
CA ARG A 79 11.09 -0.26 -7.48
C ARG A 79 12.42 -0.88 -7.85
N THR A 80 13.45 -0.69 -7.03
CA THR A 80 14.82 -1.15 -7.33
C THR A 80 14.93 -2.67 -7.33
N ALA A 81 15.78 -3.20 -8.23
CA ALA A 81 16.04 -4.64 -8.30
C ALA A 81 16.69 -5.18 -7.01
N ALA A 82 17.57 -4.39 -6.39
CA ALA A 82 18.20 -4.71 -5.11
C ALA A 82 17.15 -4.91 -4.01
N TYR A 83 16.20 -3.99 -3.86
CA TYR A 83 15.11 -4.14 -2.90
C TYR A 83 14.26 -5.39 -3.18
N ARG A 84 13.97 -5.71 -4.45
CA ARG A 84 13.20 -6.91 -4.78
C ARG A 84 13.93 -8.19 -4.38
N ARG A 85 15.25 -8.27 -4.60
CA ARG A 85 16.08 -9.42 -4.18
C ARG A 85 16.09 -9.55 -2.66
N GLU A 86 16.32 -8.45 -1.97
CA GLU A 86 16.33 -8.40 -0.50
C GLU A 86 14.96 -8.78 0.08
N ARG A 87 13.87 -8.28 -0.49
CA ARG A 87 12.51 -8.66 -0.12
C ARG A 87 12.27 -10.16 -0.29
N ARG A 88 12.73 -10.77 -1.40
CA ARG A 88 12.62 -12.22 -1.59
C ARG A 88 13.36 -12.98 -0.51
N ARG A 89 14.60 -12.60 -0.20
CA ARG A 89 15.39 -13.22 0.89
C ARG A 89 14.65 -13.16 2.22
N ARG A 90 14.10 -11.99 2.59
CA ARG A 90 13.33 -11.81 3.83
C ARG A 90 12.09 -12.68 3.88
N ILE A 91 11.37 -12.80 2.76
CA ILE A 91 10.20 -13.69 2.68
C ILE A 91 10.64 -15.14 2.87
N THR A 92 11.67 -15.60 2.18
CA THR A 92 12.19 -16.97 2.32
C THR A 92 12.66 -17.26 3.74
N ILE A 93 13.37 -16.34 4.38
CA ILE A 93 13.82 -16.49 5.77
C ILE A 93 12.61 -16.53 6.71
N ALA A 94 11.66 -15.61 6.55
CA ALA A 94 10.46 -15.57 7.39
C ALA A 94 9.63 -16.85 7.25
N GLU A 95 9.36 -17.30 6.01
CA GLU A 95 8.68 -18.56 5.73
C GLU A 95 9.44 -19.76 6.31
N GLY A 96 10.78 -19.78 6.19
CA GLY A 96 11.61 -20.81 6.81
C GLY A 96 11.53 -20.82 8.33
N ILE A 97 11.52 -19.64 8.97
CA ILE A 97 11.33 -19.51 10.42
C ILE A 97 9.94 -20.02 10.81
N PHE A 98 8.87 -19.61 10.12
CA PHE A 98 7.52 -20.08 10.41
C PHE A 98 7.40 -21.59 10.20
N ALA A 99 7.94 -22.14 9.11
CA ALA A 99 7.96 -23.59 8.88
C ALA A 99 8.72 -24.35 9.97
N SER A 100 9.84 -23.80 10.47
CA SER A 100 10.59 -24.40 11.57
C SER A 100 9.84 -24.34 12.90
N LEU A 101 9.13 -23.24 13.16
CA LEU A 101 8.30 -23.08 14.36
C LEU A 101 7.08 -23.99 14.31
N ASP A 102 6.46 -24.14 13.15
CA ASP A 102 5.39 -25.11 12.93
C ASP A 102 5.93 -26.53 13.16
N GLY A 103 7.05 -26.91 12.54
CA GLY A 103 7.67 -28.23 12.77
C GLY A 103 8.00 -28.50 14.25
N LEU A 104 8.52 -27.50 14.97
CA LEU A 104 8.80 -27.60 16.41
C LEU A 104 7.53 -27.70 17.26
N ASN A 105 6.48 -26.96 16.90
CA ASN A 105 5.19 -27.03 17.57
C ASN A 105 4.55 -28.41 17.38
N TRP A 106 4.66 -29.01 16.19
CA TRP A 106 4.22 -30.38 15.91
C TRP A 106 5.03 -31.43 16.68
N ALA A 107 6.34 -31.24 16.81
CA ALA A 107 7.19 -32.13 17.62
C ALA A 107 6.89 -32.03 19.13
N ARG A 108 6.57 -30.83 19.63
CA ARG A 108 6.25 -30.58 21.05
C ARG A 108 4.85 -31.05 21.45
N SER A 109 3.87 -30.99 20.55
CA SER A 109 2.51 -31.48 20.83
C SER A 109 2.40 -33.01 20.81
N GLY A 110 3.49 -33.74 20.54
CA GLY A 110 3.50 -35.21 20.46
C GLY A 110 2.77 -35.75 19.23
N CYS A 111 2.30 -34.87 18.34
CA CYS A 111 1.56 -35.23 17.13
C CYS A 111 2.51 -35.40 15.94
N GLY A 112 3.50 -36.29 16.06
CA GLY A 112 4.41 -36.61 14.95
C GLY A 112 3.75 -37.41 13.82
N ASP A 113 2.55 -37.97 14.05
CA ASP A 113 1.98 -39.01 13.17
C ASP A 113 0.49 -38.84 12.84
N TRP A 114 -0.06 -37.63 13.01
CA TRP A 114 -1.45 -37.36 12.62
C TRP A 114 -1.51 -36.72 11.24
N GLY A 115 -1.54 -37.58 10.21
CA GLY A 115 -2.13 -37.33 8.88
C GLY A 115 -1.63 -36.13 8.07
N LYS A 116 -1.14 -36.37 6.85
CA LYS A 116 -0.86 -35.30 5.89
C LYS A 116 -2.17 -34.71 5.37
N TRP A 117 -2.34 -33.39 5.46
CA TRP A 117 -3.35 -32.68 4.67
C TRP A 117 -3.02 -32.83 3.19
N THR A 118 -3.89 -33.50 2.44
CA THR A 118 -3.74 -33.54 0.98
C THR A 118 -4.28 -32.26 0.36
N ALA A 119 -3.75 -31.86 -0.80
CA ALA A 119 -4.13 -30.65 -1.53
C ALA A 119 -5.63 -30.56 -1.91
N ARG A 120 -6.43 -31.60 -1.63
CA ARG A 120 -7.88 -31.67 -1.85
C ARG A 120 -8.71 -31.40 -0.58
N GLY A 121 -8.08 -31.01 0.53
CA GLY A 121 -8.79 -30.59 1.74
C GLY A 121 -9.38 -31.74 2.58
N THR A 122 -8.92 -32.97 2.35
CA THR A 122 -9.35 -34.16 3.10
C THR A 122 -8.23 -34.70 3.99
N TRP A 123 -8.58 -34.97 5.25
CA TRP A 123 -7.77 -35.71 6.22
C TRP A 123 -7.76 -37.19 5.87
N LEU A 124 -6.58 -37.74 5.59
CA LEU A 124 -6.39 -39.19 5.47
C LEU A 124 -5.60 -39.68 6.70
N PRO A 125 -6.21 -40.47 7.59
CA PRO A 125 -5.45 -41.17 8.61
C PRO A 125 -4.60 -42.26 7.95
N LEU A 126 -3.29 -42.27 8.21
CA LEU A 126 -2.44 -43.41 7.86
C LEU A 126 -2.64 -44.52 8.90
N PRO A 127 -2.58 -45.81 8.51
CA PRO A 127 -2.77 -46.90 9.43
C PRO A 127 -1.63 -46.92 10.45
N ILE A 128 -2.00 -46.88 11.72
CA ILE A 128 -1.09 -46.98 12.87
C ILE A 128 -0.54 -48.41 12.88
N THR A 129 0.75 -48.58 12.62
CA THR A 129 1.49 -49.79 13.04
C THR A 129 2.42 -49.38 14.16
N CYS A 130 2.07 -49.77 15.40
CA CYS A 130 3.03 -49.89 16.50
C CYS A 130 3.96 -51.08 16.26
#